data_AF-A0A3D2R750-F1
#
_entry.id   AF-A0A3D2R750-F1
#
_cell.length_a   1.000
_cell.length_b   1.000
_cell.length_c   1.000
_cell.angle_alpha   90.00
_cell.angle_beta   90.00
_cell.angle_gamma   90.00
#
_symmetry.space_group_name_H-M   'P 1'
#
loop_
_entity.id
_entity.type
_entity.pdbx_description
1 polymer ?
#
loop_
_entity_poly.entity_id
_entity_poly.type
_entity_poly.pdbx_seq_one_letter_code
_entity_poly.pdbx_strand_id
1 'polypeptide(L)' 'MPKRNKSIERILIIGGSGYLGRALYREFQSFYEAFGTFCYPDEFWENHGAFYNYNSTKD' A
#
# COMPACT_ATOMS: atom_id res chain seq x y z
N MET A 1 21.99 19.83 18.17
CA MET A 1 21.15 18.62 18.25
C MET A 1 21.41 17.78 17.01
N PRO A 2 21.85 16.51 17.12
CA PRO A 2 21.97 15.66 15.95
C PRO A 2 20.57 15.38 15.39
N LYS A 3 20.35 15.69 14.11
CA LYS A 3 19.13 15.26 13.41
C LYS A 3 19.19 13.74 13.27
N ARG A 4 18.31 13.01 13.96
CA ARG A 4 18.14 11.58 13.74
C ARG A 4 17.57 11.39 12.33
N ASN A 5 18.41 10.99 11.37
CA ASN A 5 17.96 10.54 10.06
C ASN A 5 17.20 9.21 10.25
N LYS A 6 15.92 9.28 10.61
CA LYS A 6 15.06 8.11 10.65
C LYS A 6 14.61 7.83 9.21
N SER A 7 15.08 6.74 8.62
CA SER A 7 14.53 6.24 7.37
C SER A 7 13.06 5.91 7.56
N ILE A 8 12.19 6.37 6.66
CA ILE A 8 10.77 6.02 6.68
C ILE A 8 10.66 4.51 6.46
N GLU A 9 9.99 3.81 7.36
CA GLU A 9 9.75 2.38 7.21
C GLU A 9 8.71 2.11 6.11
N ARG A 10 8.94 1.04 5.32
CA ARG A 10 8.04 0.62 4.23
C ARG A 10 7.09 -0.48 4.69
N ILE A 11 5.85 -0.41 4.25
CA ILE A 11 4.84 -1.45 4.51
C ILE A 11 4.11 -1.83 3.22
N LEU A 12 3.72 -3.10 3.12
CA LEU A 12 2.89 -3.61 2.03
C LEU A 12 1.62 -4.23 2.62
N ILE A 13 0.46 -3.76 2.18
CA ILE A 13 -0.84 -4.26 2.61
C ILE A 13 -1.39 -5.21 1.55
N ILE A 14 -1.46 -6.50 1.88
CA ILE A 14 -2.13 -7.49 1.03
C ILE A 14 -3.64 -7.29 1.12
N GLY A 15 -4.31 -7.20 -0.03
CA GLY A 15 -5.73 -6.84 -0.10
C GLY A 15 -5.98 -5.35 0.16
N GLY A 16 -5.01 -4.50 -0.16
CA GLY A 16 -5.07 -3.04 0.00
C GLY A 16 -6.27 -2.38 -0.71
N SER A 17 -6.78 -2.94 -1.80
CA SER A 17 -7.96 -2.40 -2.48
C SER A 17 -9.29 -2.75 -1.80
N GLY A 18 -9.29 -3.72 -0.88
CA GLY A 18 -10.46 -4.12 -0.11
C GLY A 18 -10.85 -3.09 0.96
N TYR A 19 -12.01 -3.27 1.59
CA TYR A 19 -12.56 -2.32 2.57
C TYR A 19 -11.59 -2.00 3.71
N LEU A 20 -11.08 -3.03 4.40
CA LEU A 20 -10.13 -2.85 5.51
C LEU A 20 -8.74 -2.43 5.03
N GLY A 21 -8.24 -3.05 3.95
CA GLY A 21 -6.94 -2.73 3.39
C GLY A 21 -6.82 -1.26 2.99
N ARG A 22 -7.89 -0.70 2.42
CA ARG A 22 -7.94 0.70 2.01
C ARG A 22 -8.01 1.66 3.20
N ALA A 23 -8.74 1.30 4.25
CA ALA A 23 -8.76 2.07 5.49
C ALA A 23 -7.37 2.10 6.14
N LEU A 24 -6.70 0.94 6.24
CA LEU A 24 -5.34 0.84 6.77
C LEU A 24 -4.33 1.63 5.92
N TYR A 25 -4.37 1.49 4.60
CA TYR A 25 -3.51 2.24 3.68
C TYR A 25 -3.63 3.75 3.92
N ARG A 26 -4.87 4.24 4.04
CA ARG A 26 -5.16 5.66 4.23
C ARG A 26 -4.65 6.23 5.55
N GLU A 27 -4.69 5.46 6.63
CA GLU A 27 -4.20 5.89 7.95
C GLU A 27 -2.68 5.73 8.06
N PHE A 28 -2.12 4.67 7.48
CA PHE A 28 -0.70 4.35 7.63
C PHE A 28 0.23 5.16 6.74
N GLN A 29 -0.25 5.69 5.60
CA GLN A 29 0.55 6.56 4.72
C GLN A 29 1.11 7.82 5.41
N SER A 30 0.53 8.25 6.55
CA SER A 30 1.06 9.37 7.35
C SER A 30 2.29 9.02 8.18
N PHE A 31 2.58 7.73 8.35
CA PHE A 31 3.64 7.22 9.21
C PHE A 31 4.66 6.35 8.47
N TYR A 32 4.24 5.74 7.36
CA TYR A 32 5.00 4.78 6.58
C TYR A 32 4.95 5.12 5.10
N GLU A 33 5.96 4.66 4.35
CA GLU A 33 5.86 4.57 2.90
C GLU A 33 5.02 3.33 2.59
N ALA A 34 3.71 3.55 2.40
CA ALA A 34 2.71 2.51 2.32
C ALA A 34 2.42 2.10 0.87
N PHE A 35 2.32 0.79 0.65
CA PHE A 35 1.94 0.16 -0.60
C PHE A 35 0.76 -0.78 -0.38
N GLY A 36 0.01 -1.07 -1.43
CA GLY A 36 -1.14 -1.97 -1.38
C GLY A 36 -1.18 -2.95 -2.56
N THR A 37 -1.95 -4.03 -2.41
CA THR A 37 -2.28 -4.90 -3.54
C THR A 37 -3.76 -4.89 -3.91
N PHE A 38 -4.05 -5.20 -5.16
CA PHE A 38 -5.41 -5.37 -5.67
C PHE A 38 -5.51 -6.63 -6.53
N CYS A 39 -6.64 -7.34 -6.46
CA CYS A 39 -6.83 -8.59 -7.20
C CYS A 39 -7.41 -8.36 -8.60
N TYR A 40 -8.47 -7.55 -8.71
CA TYR A 40 -9.18 -7.31 -9.96
C TYR A 40 -8.70 -6.02 -10.63
N PRO A 41 -8.42 -6.02 -11.95
CA PRO A 41 -8.10 -4.82 -12.72
C PRO A 41 -9.13 -3.71 -12.52
N ASP A 42 -8.65 -2.52 -12.22
CA ASP A 42 -9.43 -1.30 -12.07
C ASP A 42 -8.52 -0.14 -12.46
N GLU A 43 -9.01 0.73 -13.35
CA GLU A 43 -8.24 1.87 -13.88
C GLU A 43 -7.70 2.76 -12.75
N PHE A 44 -8.43 2.87 -11.63
CA PHE A 44 -7.99 3.62 -10.47
C PHE A 44 -6.74 2.99 -9.83
N TRP A 45 -6.72 1.67 -9.66
CA TRP A 45 -5.61 0.97 -8.99
C TRP A 45 -4.39 0.81 -9.88
N GLU A 46 -4.60 0.60 -11.18
CA GLU A 46 -3.52 0.48 -12.16
C GLU A 46 -2.71 1.78 -12.29
N ASN A 47 -3.38 2.93 -12.20
CA ASN A 47 -2.74 4.24 -12.30
C ASN A 47 -2.27 4.81 -10.95
N HIS A 48 -2.51 4.14 -9.82
CA HIS A 48 -2.21 4.68 -8.48
C HIS A 48 -0.70 4.73 -8.17
N GLY A 49 0.12 3.90 -8.82
CA GLY A 49 1.59 3.87 -8.65
C GLY A 49 2.10 3.27 -7.33
N ALA A 50 1.30 3.27 -6.25
CA ALA A 50 1.58 2.63 -4.97
C ALA A 50 0.87 1.29 -4.78
N PHE A 51 0.13 0.85 -5.81
CA PHE A 51 -0.67 -0.37 -5.79
C PHE A 51 -0.18 -1.35 -6.86
N TYR A 52 -0.13 -2.63 -6.48
CA TYR A 52 0.33 -3.72 -7.34
C TYR A 52 -0.78 -4.75 -7.55
N ASN A 53 -0.94 -5.24 -8.78
CA ASN A 53 -1.85 -6.35 -9.02
C ASN A 53 -1.28 -7.63 -8.36
N TYR A 54 -2.09 -8.32 -7.58
CA TYR A 54 -1.73 -9.58 -6.94
C TYR A 54 -2.98 -10.44 -6.74
N ASN A 55 -2.94 -11.66 -7.26
CA ASN A 55 -3.97 -12.65 -7.11
C ASN A 55 -3.42 -13.88 -6.38
N SER A 56 -3.78 -14.05 -5.10
CA SER A 56 -3.29 -15.14 -4.26
C SER A 56 -3.63 -16.57 -4.73
N THR A 57 -4.50 -16.72 -5.73
CA THR A 57 -4.83 -18.03 -6.32
C THR A 57 -4.03 -18.33 -7.59
N LYS A 58 -3.34 -17.34 -8.14
CA LYS A 58 -2.61 -17.43 -9.41
C LYS A 58 -1.13 -17.07 -9.30
N ASP A 59 -0.78 -16.19 -8.36
CA ASP A 59 0.56 -15.66 -8.08
C ASP A 59 1.09 -16.19 -6.73
#